data_AF-A0A967GQY9-F1
#
_entry.id   AF-A0A967GQY9-F1
#
_cell.length_a   1.000
_cell.length_b   1.000
_cell.length_c   1.000
_cell.angle_alpha   90.00
_cell.angle_beta   90.00
_cell.angle_gamma   90.00
#
_symmetry.space_group_name_H-M   'P 1'
#
loop_
_entity.id
_entity.type
_entity.pdbx_description
1 polymer ?
#
loop_
_entity_poly.entity_id
_entity_poly.type
_entity_poly.pdbx_seq_one_letter_code
_entity_poly.pdbx_strand_id
1 'polypeptide(L)'
;APLPDAWRYRDWVVRAFNRDLPYDQFVRHQIAGDLSASVEDRIGTGFFAVGPTYTSDGGDPESKAQAEAETLADRVDTFSRAFLALTAACAR
;
A
#
# COMPACT_ATOMS: atom_id res chain seq x y z
N ALA A 1 7.36 -13.41 1.64
CA ALA A 1 8.57 -13.31 2.49
C ALA A 1 8.35 -12.27 3.57
N PRO A 2 9.01 -12.33 4.74
CA PRO A 2 8.90 -11.28 5.75
C PRO A 2 9.36 -9.92 5.17
N LEU A 3 8.70 -8.83 5.59
CA LEU A 3 9.03 -7.46 5.19
C LEU A 3 9.92 -6.82 6.27
N PRO A 4 11.27 -6.87 6.15
CA PRO A 4 12.18 -6.46 7.22
C PRO A 4 12.06 -4.97 7.58
N ASP A 5 11.62 -4.13 6.63
CA ASP A 5 11.47 -2.68 6.81
C ASP A 5 10.03 -2.22 7.09
N ALA A 6 9.06 -3.14 7.28
CA ALA A 6 7.66 -2.78 7.50
C ALA A 6 7.42 -1.92 8.76
N TRP A 7 8.31 -2.01 9.76
CA TRP A 7 8.27 -1.21 10.98
C TRP A 7 8.34 0.29 10.71
N ARG A 8 8.97 0.72 9.60
CA ARG A 8 9.08 2.14 9.23
C ARG A 8 7.71 2.75 8.96
N TYR A 9 6.86 2.03 8.24
CA TYR A 9 5.48 2.46 7.96
C TYR A 9 4.65 2.46 9.25
N ARG A 10 4.72 1.40 10.07
CA ARG A 10 4.05 1.36 11.38
C ARG A 10 4.40 2.58 12.23
N ASP A 11 5.70 2.87 12.40
CA ASP A 11 6.16 3.97 13.24
C ASP A 11 5.79 5.33 12.65
N TRP A 12 5.79 5.46 11.32
CA TRP A 12 5.30 6.66 10.65
C TRP A 12 3.81 6.89 10.94
N VAL A 13 2.97 5.85 10.85
CA VAL A 13 1.53 5.95 11.15
C VAL A 13 1.30 6.38 12.60
N VAL A 14 2.01 5.75 13.55
CA VAL A 14 1.93 6.11 14.97
C VAL A 14 2.35 7.57 15.18
N ARG A 15 3.45 8.03 14.57
CA ARG A 15 3.89 9.43 14.68
C ARG A 15 2.91 10.40 14.03
N ALA A 16 2.34 10.06 12.89
CA ALA A 16 1.37 10.90 12.18
C ALA A 16 0.13 11.15 13.05
N PHE A 17 -0.42 10.11 13.69
CA PHE A 17 -1.52 10.28 14.64
C PHE A 17 -1.11 11.02 15.91
N ASN A 18 0.04 10.70 16.50
CA ASN A 18 0.50 11.34 17.74
C ASN A 18 0.81 12.84 17.58
N ARG A 19 1.05 13.32 16.36
CA ARG A 19 1.27 14.74 16.06
C ARG A 19 0.02 15.44 15.52
N ASP A 20 -1.14 14.78 15.59
CA ASP A 20 -2.41 15.28 15.05
C ASP A 20 -2.30 15.73 13.59
N LEU A 21 -1.63 14.93 12.75
CA LEU A 21 -1.54 15.21 11.33
C LEU A 21 -2.96 15.33 10.74
N PRO A 22 -3.29 16.44 10.03
CA PRO A 22 -4.59 16.59 9.40
C PRO A 22 -4.92 15.39 8.51
N TYR A 23 -6.16 14.89 8.64
CA TYR A 23 -6.55 13.64 7.99
C TYR A 23 -6.43 13.68 6.46
N ASP A 24 -6.71 14.84 5.84
CA ASP A 24 -6.53 15.04 4.40
C ASP A 24 -5.07 14.85 3.97
N GLN A 25 -4.12 15.31 4.79
CA GLN A 25 -2.69 15.10 4.55
C GLN A 25 -2.28 13.66 4.84
N PHE A 26 -2.81 13.07 5.91
CA PHE A 26 -2.61 11.64 6.21
C PHE A 26 -2.98 10.79 4.99
N VAL A 27 -4.19 10.97 4.45
CA VAL A 27 -4.68 10.26 3.25
C VAL A 27 -3.81 10.57 2.04
N ARG A 28 -3.42 11.83 1.80
CA ARG A 28 -2.52 12.20 0.70
C ARG A 28 -1.19 11.44 0.79
N HIS A 29 -0.61 11.29 1.97
CA HIS A 29 0.63 10.54 2.14
C HIS A 29 0.47 9.03 1.93
N GLN A 30 -0.70 8.46 2.26
CA GLN A 30 -0.97 7.04 1.96
C GLN A 30 -0.96 6.76 0.44
N ILE A 31 -1.52 7.69 -0.35
CA ILE A 31 -1.78 7.49 -1.78
C ILE A 31 -0.63 8.00 -2.66
N ALA A 32 -0.04 9.13 -2.29
CA ALA A 32 0.90 9.90 -3.11
C ALA A 32 2.11 10.41 -2.30
N GLY A 33 2.46 9.74 -1.20
CA GLY A 33 3.58 10.12 -0.34
C GLY A 33 4.93 10.15 -1.08
N ASP A 34 5.12 9.27 -2.05
CA ASP A 34 6.31 9.14 -2.91
C ASP A 34 6.60 10.42 -3.71
N LEU A 35 5.57 11.22 -4.00
CA LEU A 35 5.69 12.54 -4.62
C LEU A 35 6.07 13.66 -3.64
N SER A 36 6.14 13.39 -2.34
CA SER A 36 6.52 14.38 -1.34
C SER A 36 7.98 14.81 -1.48
N ALA A 37 8.24 16.09 -1.22
CA ALA A 37 9.60 16.61 -1.06
C ALA A 37 10.26 16.13 0.25
N SER A 38 9.46 15.79 1.27
CA SER A 38 9.93 15.26 2.55
C SER A 38 10.14 13.75 2.47
N VAL A 39 11.35 13.29 2.80
CA VAL A 39 11.68 11.86 2.85
C VAL A 39 10.86 11.13 3.91
N GLU A 40 10.53 11.80 5.03
CA GLU A 40 9.68 11.23 6.07
C GLU A 40 8.28 10.94 5.53
N ASP A 41 7.72 11.88 4.77
CA ASP A 41 6.35 11.75 4.25
C ASP A 41 6.23 10.71 3.13
N ARG A 42 7.33 10.40 2.43
CA ARG A 42 7.40 9.29 1.46
C ARG A 42 7.15 7.93 2.10
N ILE A 43 7.41 7.79 3.41
CA ILE A 43 7.15 6.54 4.13
C ILE A 43 5.63 6.24 4.16
N GLY A 44 4.77 7.26 4.02
CA GLY A 44 3.32 7.09 3.95
C GLY A 44 2.85 6.15 2.83
N THR A 45 3.54 6.14 1.68
CA THR A 45 3.24 5.21 0.56
C THR A 45 3.48 3.74 0.93
N GLY A 46 4.07 3.48 2.10
CA GLY A 46 4.16 2.15 2.71
C GLY A 46 2.81 1.43 2.81
N PHE A 47 1.68 2.15 2.78
CA PHE A 47 0.33 1.59 2.64
C PHE A 47 0.23 0.50 1.56
N PHE A 48 0.82 0.73 0.38
CA PHE A 48 0.80 -0.21 -0.73
C PHE A 48 1.91 -1.28 -0.69
N ALA A 49 2.86 -1.13 0.24
CA ALA A 49 4.04 -1.98 0.36
C ALA A 49 3.91 -3.04 1.47
N VAL A 50 3.10 -2.78 2.50
CA VAL A 50 2.92 -3.71 3.64
C VAL A 50 1.88 -4.80 3.39
N GLY A 51 1.15 -4.72 2.29
CA GLY A 51 0.17 -5.73 1.88
C GLY A 51 0.81 -6.98 1.26
N PRO A 52 -0.02 -7.99 0.93
CA PRO A 52 0.43 -9.19 0.23
C PRO A 52 1.15 -8.83 -1.08
N THR A 53 2.23 -9.57 -1.37
CA THR A 53 2.87 -9.58 -2.69
C THR A 53 2.94 -11.03 -3.13
N TYR A 54 2.25 -11.34 -4.22
CA TYR A 54 2.17 -12.69 -4.76
C TYR A 54 3.36 -12.94 -5.68
N THR A 55 3.89 -14.16 -5.64
CA THR A 55 5.05 -14.55 -6.44
C THR A 55 4.74 -15.85 -7.16
N SER A 56 5.01 -15.88 -8.46
CA SER A 56 4.98 -17.09 -9.28
C SER A 56 6.18 -18.00 -8.96
N ASP A 57 6.03 -19.30 -9.16
CA ASP A 57 7.13 -20.28 -9.16
C ASP A 57 8.07 -20.12 -10.37
N GLY A 58 7.71 -19.24 -11.31
CA GLY A 58 8.52 -18.83 -12.44
C GLY A 58 8.47 -19.79 -13.63
N GLY A 59 7.58 -20.80 -13.60
CA GLY A 59 7.48 -21.85 -14.61
C GLY A 59 7.07 -21.36 -15.99
N ASP A 60 6.10 -20.45 -16.07
CA ASP A 60 5.61 -19.88 -17.33
C ASP A 60 5.31 -18.35 -17.22
N PRO A 61 5.24 -17.62 -18.35
CA PRO A 61 4.95 -16.18 -18.35
C PRO A 61 3.55 -15.82 -17.85
N GLU A 62 2.56 -16.71 -18.00
CA GLU A 62 1.16 -16.47 -17.62
C GLU A 62 1.01 -16.46 -16.10
N SER A 63 1.66 -17.41 -15.41
CA SER A 63 1.75 -17.52 -13.96
C SER A 63 2.39 -16.27 -13.33
N LYS A 64 3.44 -15.73 -13.97
CA LYS A 64 4.05 -14.45 -13.53
C LYS A 64 3.07 -13.29 -13.68
N ALA A 65 2.42 -13.17 -14.84
CA ALA A 65 1.41 -12.13 -15.09
C ALA A 65 0.23 -12.24 -14.11
N GLN A 66 -0.22 -13.46 -13.79
CA GLN A 66 -1.28 -13.69 -12.81
C GLN A 66 -0.85 -13.23 -11.41
N ALA A 67 0.36 -13.57 -10.95
CA ALA A 67 0.85 -13.13 -9.64
C ALA A 67 0.98 -11.59 -9.53
N GLU A 68 1.38 -10.93 -10.61
CA GLU A 68 1.40 -9.46 -10.68
C GLU A 68 -0.02 -8.88 -10.63
N ALA A 69 -0.95 -9.44 -11.42
CA ALA A 69 -2.36 -9.04 -11.40
C ALA A 69 -3.00 -9.24 -10.03
N GLU A 70 -2.69 -10.34 -9.35
CA GLU A 70 -3.17 -10.63 -7.99
C GLU A 70 -2.72 -9.54 -7.00
N THR A 71 -1.44 -9.17 -7.05
CA THR A 71 -0.85 -8.11 -6.22
C THR A 71 -1.49 -6.76 -6.48
N LEU A 72 -1.73 -6.41 -7.75
CA LEU A 72 -2.37 -5.14 -8.10
C LEU A 72 -3.84 -5.10 -7.67
N ALA A 73 -4.58 -6.18 -7.88
CA ALA A 73 -5.98 -6.27 -7.47
C ALA A 73 -6.16 -6.14 -5.95
N ASP A 74 -5.28 -6.76 -5.15
CA ASP A 74 -5.31 -6.60 -3.68
C ASP A 74 -5.07 -5.15 -3.25
N ARG A 75 -4.16 -4.43 -3.93
CA ARG A 75 -3.94 -3.00 -3.68
C ARG A 75 -5.17 -2.17 -4.02
N VAL A 76 -5.84 -2.45 -5.14
CA VAL A 76 -7.07 -1.75 -5.56
C VAL A 76 -8.21 -2.01 -4.57
N ASP A 77 -8.43 -3.25 -4.14
CA ASP A 77 -9.48 -3.58 -3.18
C ASP A 77 -9.21 -2.94 -1.81
N THR A 78 -7.96 -3.00 -1.32
CA THR A 78 -7.56 -2.36 -0.05
C THR A 78 -7.77 -0.84 -0.09
N PHE A 79 -7.36 -0.18 -1.17
CA PHE A 79 -7.60 1.25 -1.37
C PHE A 79 -9.08 1.59 -1.40
N SER A 80 -9.88 0.81 -2.15
CA SER A 80 -11.32 1.06 -2.33
C SER A 80 -12.05 0.98 -0.99
N ARG A 81 -11.74 -0.04 -0.18
CA ARG A 81 -12.35 -0.21 1.15
C ARG A 81 -11.91 0.88 2.12
N ALA A 82 -10.64 1.25 2.12
CA ALA A 82 -10.07 2.20 3.07
C ALA A 82 -10.53 3.64 2.82
N PHE A 83 -10.58 4.08 1.56
CA PHE A 83 -10.77 5.51 1.24
C PHE A 83 -12.06 5.83 0.47
N LEU A 84 -12.61 4.87 -0.26
CA LEU A 84 -13.85 5.09 -1.03
C LEU A 84 -15.10 4.55 -0.33
N ALA A 85 -14.93 3.79 0.76
CA ALA A 85 -16.00 3.03 1.42
C ALA A 85 -16.73 2.08 0.45
N LEU A 86 -16.01 1.51 -0.52
CA LEU A 86 -16.52 0.62 -1.56
C LEU A 86 -15.72 -0.68 -1.63
N THR A 87 -16.39 -1.77 -2.00
CA THR A 87 -15.72 -3.03 -2.34
C THR A 87 -15.59 -3.14 -3.86
N ALA A 88 -14.39 -3.47 -4.35
CA ALA A 88 -14.13 -3.66 -5.79
C ALA A 88 -13.68 -5.08 -6.15
N ALA A 89 -13.58 -5.98 -5.17
CA ALA A 89 -13.07 -7.34 -5.33
C ALA A 89 -13.78 -8.19 -6.42
N CYS A 90 -15.06 -7.94 -6.72
CA CYS A 90 -15.82 -8.71 -7.71
C CYS A 90 -15.60 -8.28 -9.18
N ALA A 91 -14.83 -7.21 -9.43
CA ALA A 91 -14.54 -6.70 -10.78
C ALA A 91 -13.18 -7.17 -11.32
N ARG A 92 -12.69 -8.30 -10.79
CA ARG A 92 -11.37 -8.88 -11.08
C ARG A 92 -11.38 -9.75 -12.33
#